data_AF-A0A962MME6-F1
#
_entry.id   AF-A0A962MME6-F1
#
_cell.length_a   1.000
_cell.length_b   1.000
_cell.length_c   1.000
_cell.angle_alpha   90.00
_cell.angle_beta   90.00
_cell.angle_gamma   90.00
#
_symmetry.space_group_name_H-M   'P 1'
#
loop_
_entity.id
_entity.type
_entity.pdbx_description
1 polymer ?
#
loop_
_entity_poly.entity_id
_entity_poly.type
_entity_poly.pdbx_seq_one_letter_code
_entity_poly.pdbx_strand_id
1 'polypeptide(L)'
;DVIENGTRLSKVSKTFADTSPCIVDGIRADMDGNIWAGSGWGGAEYDGVHCYAPDGSRIGIIHLPEVTSNLTFGGVKKNRLFITASQSLYSIYLNTRGAHFA
;
A
#
# COMPACT_ATOMS: atom_id res chain seq x y z
N ASP A 1 13.01 1.88 -11.22
CA ASP A 1 14.11 2.54 -11.95
C ASP A 1 13.79 3.98 -12.32
N VAL A 2 14.04 4.91 -11.40
CA VAL A 2 14.05 6.34 -11.68
C VAL A 2 15.51 6.78 -11.79
N ILE A 3 15.83 7.52 -12.84
CA ILE A 3 17.17 8.01 -13.18
C ILE A 3 17.20 9.54 -13.14
N GLU A 4 18.37 10.13 -13.33
CA GLU A 4 18.56 11.59 -13.37
C GLU A 4 17.96 12.28 -12.13
N ASN A 5 18.31 11.77 -10.95
CA ASN A 5 17.90 12.33 -9.65
C ASN A 5 16.37 12.50 -9.51
N GLY A 6 15.58 11.54 -10.00
CA GLY A 6 14.14 11.57 -9.81
C GLY A 6 13.35 12.16 -10.99
N THR A 7 14.01 12.69 -12.00
CA THR A 7 13.35 13.47 -13.07
C THR A 7 12.95 12.66 -14.29
N ARG A 8 13.48 11.43 -14.43
CA ARG A 8 13.19 10.58 -15.58
C ARG A 8 13.02 9.11 -15.18
N LEU A 9 12.07 8.43 -15.81
CA LEU A 9 11.96 6.98 -15.70
C LEU A 9 12.98 6.31 -16.63
N SER A 10 13.66 5.29 -16.12
CA SER A 10 14.43 4.42 -17.00
C SER A 10 13.44 3.69 -17.92
N LYS A 11 13.81 3.45 -19.17
CA LYS A 11 12.98 2.67 -20.11
C LYS A 11 12.93 1.17 -19.76
N VAL A 12 13.51 0.78 -18.62
CA VAL A 12 13.46 -0.57 -18.06
C VAL A 12 12.30 -0.64 -17.08
N SER A 13 11.47 -1.67 -17.26
CA SER A 13 10.40 -2.01 -16.32
C SER A 13 10.76 -3.31 -15.59
N LYS A 14 10.44 -3.36 -14.30
CA LYS A 14 10.61 -4.54 -13.46
C LYS A 14 9.32 -4.74 -12.67
N THR A 15 8.87 -5.99 -12.59
CA THR A 15 7.81 -6.38 -11.65
C THR A 15 8.27 -6.12 -10.23
N PHE A 16 7.51 -5.31 -9.48
CA PHE A 16 7.79 -5.03 -8.09
C PHE A 16 7.35 -6.19 -7.18
N ALA A 17 6.08 -6.61 -7.29
CA ALA A 17 5.53 -7.73 -6.53
C ALA A 17 4.51 -8.50 -7.37
N ASP A 18 4.39 -9.82 -7.15
CA ASP A 18 3.25 -10.61 -7.61
C ASP A 18 2.13 -10.49 -6.58
N THR A 19 0.95 -10.07 -7.05
CA THR A 19 -0.20 -9.78 -6.18
C THR A 19 -1.27 -10.86 -6.24
N SER A 20 -1.07 -11.92 -7.02
CA SER A 20 -2.04 -13.02 -7.13
C SER A 20 -2.33 -13.64 -5.75
N PRO A 21 -3.59 -13.97 -5.43
CA PRO A 21 -4.78 -13.91 -6.29
C PRO A 21 -5.52 -12.57 -6.28
N CYS A 22 -5.01 -11.54 -5.61
CA CYS A 22 -5.68 -10.25 -5.47
C CYS A 22 -5.55 -9.37 -6.71
N ILE A 23 -6.60 -8.57 -6.92
CA ILE A 23 -6.51 -7.33 -7.68
C ILE A 23 -6.11 -6.22 -6.70
N VAL A 24 -5.09 -5.45 -7.07
CA VAL A 24 -4.59 -4.31 -6.31
C VAL A 24 -5.06 -3.02 -6.96
N ASP A 25 -5.49 -2.07 -6.13
CA ASP A 25 -5.95 -0.74 -6.54
C ASP A 25 -5.05 0.35 -5.93
N GLY A 26 -5.55 1.16 -4.99
CA GLY A 26 -4.80 2.28 -4.43
C GLY A 26 -3.54 1.84 -3.69
N ILE A 27 -2.43 2.56 -3.89
CA ILE A 27 -1.14 2.34 -3.23
C ILE A 27 -0.61 3.60 -2.55
N ARG A 28 0.14 3.44 -1.45
CA ARG A 28 0.90 4.52 -0.78
C ARG A 28 2.24 4.01 -0.29
N ALA A 29 3.25 4.87 -0.35
CA ALA A 29 4.55 4.62 0.28
C ALA A 29 4.59 5.17 1.71
N ASP A 30 5.29 4.49 2.61
CA ASP A 30 5.71 5.03 3.91
C ASP A 30 7.15 5.57 3.89
N MET A 31 7.60 6.18 4.99
CA MET A 31 8.93 6.77 5.11
C MET A 31 10.08 5.75 5.07
N ASP A 32 9.78 4.47 5.28
CA ASP A 32 10.77 3.38 5.23
C ASP A 32 10.87 2.79 3.80
N GLY A 33 10.05 3.29 2.87
CA GLY A 33 9.99 2.84 1.49
C GLY A 33 9.07 1.64 1.27
N ASN A 34 8.31 1.21 2.28
CA ASN A 34 7.34 0.12 2.09
C ASN A 34 6.15 0.62 1.26
N ILE A 35 5.59 -0.26 0.45
CA ILE A 35 4.39 -0.02 -0.34
C ILE A 35 3.19 -0.68 0.33
N TRP A 36 2.23 0.14 0.71
CA TRP A 36 0.92 -0.25 1.23
C TRP A 36 -0.07 -0.27 0.09
N ALA A 37 -0.75 -1.40 -0.14
CA ALA A 37 -1.55 -1.64 -1.32
C ALA A 37 -2.94 -2.21 -0.97
N GLY A 38 -3.99 -1.47 -1.35
CA GLY A 38 -5.36 -1.93 -1.25
C GLY A 38 -5.57 -3.11 -2.17
N SER A 39 -6.04 -4.22 -1.60
CA SER A 39 -6.14 -5.53 -2.24
C SER A 39 -7.54 -6.10 -2.04
N GLY A 40 -8.05 -6.81 -3.05
CA GLY A 40 -9.30 -7.54 -2.93
C GLY A 40 -9.52 -8.59 -4.00
N TRP A 41 -10.68 -9.24 -3.95
CA TRP A 41 -11.10 -10.34 -4.83
C TRP A 41 -10.18 -11.57 -4.78
N GLY A 42 -9.30 -11.66 -3.78
CA GLY A 42 -8.47 -12.83 -3.51
C GLY A 42 -9.07 -13.77 -2.47
N GLY A 43 -10.12 -13.32 -1.76
CA GLY A 43 -10.79 -14.03 -0.68
C GLY A 43 -10.33 -13.54 0.70
N ALA A 44 -11.00 -14.00 1.76
CA ALA A 44 -10.81 -13.47 3.12
C ALA A 44 -9.35 -13.53 3.64
N GLU A 45 -8.54 -14.46 3.14
CA GLU A 45 -7.11 -14.58 3.47
C GLU A 45 -6.22 -13.51 2.80
N TYR A 46 -6.73 -12.82 1.78
CA TYR A 46 -5.95 -11.87 0.97
C TYR A 46 -6.60 -10.49 0.86
N ASP A 47 -7.90 -10.37 1.14
CA ASP A 47 -8.61 -9.09 1.05
C ASP A 47 -8.21 -8.13 2.19
N GLY A 48 -7.96 -6.86 1.85
CA GLY A 48 -7.53 -5.83 2.80
C GLY A 48 -6.38 -4.99 2.27
N VAL A 49 -5.36 -4.75 3.09
CA VAL A 49 -4.16 -3.97 2.70
C VAL A 49 -2.91 -4.81 2.85
N HIS A 50 -2.20 -5.05 1.76
CA HIS A 50 -0.89 -5.69 1.77
C HIS A 50 0.21 -4.64 2.02
N CYS A 51 1.25 -5.01 2.77
CA CYS A 51 2.46 -4.22 2.95
C CYS A 51 3.64 -4.96 2.32
N TYR A 52 4.34 -4.29 1.40
CA TYR A 52 5.50 -4.82 0.70
C TYR A 52 6.74 -4.01 1.07
N ALA A 53 7.84 -4.68 1.40
CA ALA A 53 9.15 -4.06 1.59
C ALA A 53 9.67 -3.44 0.28
N PRO A 54 10.68 -2.54 0.33
CA PRO A 54 11.24 -1.88 -0.87
C PRO A 54 11.79 -2.85 -1.94
N ASP A 55 12.06 -4.10 -1.58
CA ASP A 55 12.54 -5.13 -2.49
C ASP A 55 11.40 -5.91 -3.20
N GLY A 56 10.14 -5.67 -2.83
CA GLY A 56 8.96 -6.34 -3.35
C GLY A 56 8.40 -7.46 -2.47
N SER A 57 9.09 -7.82 -1.38
CA SER A 57 8.66 -8.89 -0.47
C SER A 57 7.43 -8.48 0.32
N ARG A 58 6.37 -9.30 0.34
CA ARG A 58 5.19 -9.04 1.20
C ARG A 58 5.56 -9.31 2.66
N ILE A 59 5.53 -8.27 3.49
CA ILE A 59 5.91 -8.31 4.91
C ILE A 59 4.70 -8.22 5.87
N GLY A 60 3.50 -8.00 5.35
CA GLY A 60 2.29 -8.02 6.18
C GLY A 60 0.98 -7.84 5.41
N ILE A 61 -0.12 -8.07 6.14
CA ILE A 61 -1.49 -7.84 5.68
C ILE A 61 -2.33 -7.27 6.82
N ILE A 62 -3.16 -6.27 6.52
CA ILE A 62 -4.29 -5.85 7.35
C ILE A 62 -5.54 -6.43 6.71
N HIS A 63 -6.10 -7.48 7.31
CA HIS A 63 -7.33 -8.09 6.81
C HIS A 63 -8.51 -7.15 7.00
N LEU A 64 -9.35 -7.04 5.97
CA LEU A 64 -10.64 -6.38 6.03
C LEU A 64 -11.73 -7.33 5.50
N PRO A 65 -12.96 -7.25 6.02
CA PRO A 65 -14.07 -8.09 5.56
C PRO A 65 -14.60 -7.66 4.17
N GLU A 66 -14.00 -6.65 3.55
CA GLU A 66 -14.43 -6.01 2.32
C GLU A 66 -13.22 -5.69 1.43
N VAL A 67 -13.48 -5.61 0.13
CA VAL A 67 -12.48 -5.29 -0.88
C VAL A 67 -12.01 -3.85 -0.75
N THR A 68 -10.69 -3.66 -0.68
CA THR A 68 -10.09 -2.35 -0.47
C THR A 68 -9.77 -1.64 -1.78
N SER A 69 -10.31 -0.44 -1.97
CA SER A 69 -10.07 0.38 -3.17
C SER A 69 -8.95 1.39 -2.98
N ASN A 70 -8.79 1.99 -1.80
CA ASN A 70 -7.80 3.03 -1.59
C ASN A 70 -7.40 3.15 -0.11
N LEU A 71 -6.28 3.83 0.11
CA LEU A 71 -5.77 4.14 1.42
C LEU A 71 -4.95 5.42 1.42
N THR A 72 -4.87 6.08 2.57
CA THR A 72 -3.95 7.20 2.77
C THR A 72 -3.51 7.34 4.22
N PHE A 73 -2.27 7.77 4.42
CA PHE A 73 -1.78 8.18 5.72
C PHE A 73 -2.35 9.55 6.10
N GLY A 74 -2.60 9.76 7.40
CA GLY A 74 -3.09 11.01 7.94
C GLY A 74 -3.11 11.01 9.47
N GLY A 75 -4.03 11.79 10.04
CA GLY A 75 -4.11 12.06 11.47
C GLY A 75 -3.02 13.03 11.97
N VAL A 76 -3.12 13.48 13.21
CA VAL A 76 -2.23 14.51 13.79
C VAL A 76 -0.76 14.09 13.73
N LYS A 77 -0.48 12.82 14.04
CA LYS A 77 0.88 12.25 14.04
C LYS A 77 1.28 11.64 12.69
N LYS A 78 0.46 11.81 11.64
CA LYS A 78 0.70 11.32 10.28
C LYS A 78 0.89 9.80 10.15
N ASN A 79 0.49 9.06 11.18
CA ASN A 79 0.69 7.61 11.33
C ASN A 79 -0.63 6.83 11.41
N ARG A 80 -1.76 7.45 11.06
CA ARG A 80 -3.04 6.75 10.94
C ARG A 80 -3.28 6.46 9.47
N LEU A 81 -3.49 5.18 9.14
CA LEU A 81 -3.92 4.76 7.81
C LEU A 81 -5.44 4.78 7.74
N PHE A 82 -6.00 5.57 6.82
CA PHE A 82 -7.41 5.55 6.46
C PHE A 82 -7.57 4.65 5.24
N ILE A 83 -8.61 3.81 5.23
CA ILE A 83 -8.79 2.76 4.22
C ILE A 83 -10.24 2.78 3.75
N THR A 84 -10.47 2.95 2.45
CA THR A 84 -11.81 2.81 1.84
C THR A 84 -11.97 1.37 1.35
N ALA A 85 -12.95 0.65 1.88
CA ALA A 85 -13.21 -0.73 1.50
C ALA A 85 -14.71 -0.94 1.28
N SER A 86 -15.08 -1.17 0.02
CA SER A 86 -16.47 -1.27 -0.46
C SER A 86 -17.44 -0.27 0.18
N GLN A 87 -18.17 -0.66 1.24
CA GLN A 87 -19.21 0.16 1.86
C GLN A 87 -18.75 0.89 3.13
N SER A 88 -17.50 0.71 3.54
CA SER A 88 -16.98 1.13 4.83
C SER A 88 -15.70 1.95 4.73
N LEU A 89 -15.48 2.81 5.73
CA LEU A 89 -14.23 3.51 5.97
C LEU A 89 -13.59 2.97 7.25
N TYR A 90 -12.41 2.38 7.13
CA TYR A 90 -11.63 1.87 8.26
C TYR A 90 -10.47 2.81 8.59
N SER A 91 -9.94 2.70 9.82
CA SER A 91 -8.66 3.30 10.13
C SER A 91 -7.88 2.51 11.18
N ILE A 92 -6.55 2.53 11.07
CA ILE A 92 -5.64 1.89 12.01
C ILE A 92 -4.39 2.75 12.22
N TYR A 93 -3.82 2.70 13.42
CA TYR A 93 -2.53 3.34 13.70
C TYR A 93 -1.37 2.41 13.32
N LEU A 94 -0.35 2.99 12.70
CA LEU A 94 0.88 2.32 12.32
C LEU A 94 2.07 2.95 13.05
N ASN A 95 3.17 2.20 13.12
CA ASN A 95 4.46 2.67 13.65
C ASN A 95 5.35 3.31 12.57
N THR A 96 4.74 3.78 11.48
CA THR A 96 5.40 4.52 10.39
C THR A 96 4.50 5.68 9.94
N ARG A 97 4.97 6.52 9.02
CA ARG A 97 4.21 7.64 8.45
C ARG A 97 4.24 7.59 6.93
N GLY A 98 3.30 8.25 6.28
CA GLY A 98 3.30 8.36 4.82
C GLY A 98 4.51 9.14 4.30
N ALA A 99 5.11 8.66 3.20
CA ALA A 99 6.28 9.28 2.58
C ALA A 99 6.05 10.74 2.14
N HIS A 100 4.80 11.10 1.83
CA HIS A 100 4.41 12.44 1.37
C HIS A 100 4.32 13.49 2.48
N PHE A 101 4.63 13.12 3.73
CA PHE A 101 4.75 14.06 4.84
C PHE A 101 6.20 14.44 5.16
N ALA A 102 7.17 13.93 4.39
CA ALA A 102 8.58 14.26 4.50
C ALA A 102 8.88 15.69 4.03
#